data_AF-A0AAJ8LPW1-F1
#
_entry.id   AF-A0AAJ8LPW1-F1
#
_cell.length_a   1.000
_cell.length_b   1.000
_cell.length_c   1.000
_cell.angle_alpha   90.00
_cell.angle_beta   90.00
_cell.angle_gamma   90.00
#
_symmetry.space_group_name_H-M   'P 1'
#
loop_
_entity.id
_entity.type
_entity.pdbx_description
1 polymer ?
#
loop_
_entity_poly.entity_id
_entity_poly.type
_entity_poly.pdbx_seq_one_letter_code
_entity_poly.pdbx_strand_id
1 'polypeptide(L)'
;MENSTVTPIPGDVCYFYFQSGQLDKAFKEEKNISHLPGVVDLAVFYGRNNLLVNGDIGWVPGNVFAAIEENLPAMAEACNDVWFSGAKGEQLIYERYE
;
A
#
# COMPACT_ATOMS: atom_id res chain seq x y z
N MET A 1 -11.44 13.65 -1.33
CA MET A 1 -11.22 12.19 -1.31
C MET A 1 -12.11 11.59 -2.37
N GLU A 2 -11.59 10.65 -3.14
CA GLU A 2 -12.30 10.01 -4.24
C GLU A 2 -12.28 8.50 -3.99
N ASN A 3 -13.45 7.86 -4.03
CA ASN A 3 -13.63 6.42 -3.85
C ASN A 3 -12.85 5.81 -2.66
N SER A 4 -12.97 6.42 -1.48
CA SER A 4 -12.19 6.04 -0.30
C SER A 4 -12.76 4.83 0.43
N THR A 5 -11.89 3.94 0.90
CA THR A 5 -12.24 2.82 1.79
C THR A 5 -11.36 2.80 3.03
N VAL A 6 -11.91 2.32 4.15
CA VAL A 6 -11.15 1.88 5.34
C VAL A 6 -11.22 0.35 5.53
N THR A 7 -11.94 -0.33 4.64
CA THR A 7 -12.16 -1.79 4.63
C THR A 7 -11.90 -2.32 3.22
N PRO A 8 -10.65 -2.25 2.74
CA PRO A 8 -10.32 -2.68 1.38
C PRO A 8 -10.51 -4.19 1.21
N ILE A 9 -10.93 -4.57 0.02
CA ILE A 9 -11.27 -5.95 -0.38
C ILE A 9 -10.18 -6.57 -1.27
N PRO A 10 -10.16 -7.90 -1.46
CA PRO A 10 -9.22 -8.52 -2.38
C PRO A 10 -9.36 -7.95 -3.80
N GLY A 11 -8.24 -7.52 -4.37
CA GLY A 11 -8.15 -6.91 -5.69
C GLY A 11 -8.09 -5.38 -5.66
N ASP A 12 -8.39 -4.71 -4.54
CA ASP A 12 -8.29 -3.26 -4.46
C ASP A 12 -6.84 -2.80 -4.64
N VAL A 13 -6.65 -1.82 -5.51
CA VAL A 13 -5.41 -1.04 -5.63
C VAL A 13 -5.67 0.36 -5.08
N CYS A 14 -4.98 0.69 -4.00
CA CYS A 14 -5.21 1.89 -3.22
C CYS A 14 -4.08 2.89 -3.35
N TYR A 15 -4.45 4.17 -3.36
CA TYR A 15 -3.56 5.31 -3.28
C TYR A 15 -3.73 6.00 -1.93
N PHE A 16 -2.60 6.32 -1.28
CA PHE A 16 -2.55 7.18 -0.11
C PHE A 16 -1.57 8.32 -0.34
N TYR A 17 -1.88 9.48 0.22
CA TYR A 17 -0.94 10.59 0.30
C TYR A 17 -0.65 10.90 1.77
N PHE A 18 0.59 10.68 2.19
CA PHE A 18 1.04 10.98 3.54
C PHE A 18 1.85 12.26 3.54
N GLN A 19 1.38 13.27 4.27
CA GLN A 19 2.08 14.53 4.45
C GLN A 19 3.35 14.33 5.30
N SER A 20 4.33 15.21 5.11
CA SER A 20 5.56 15.19 5.91
C SER A 20 5.25 15.33 7.41
N GLY A 21 5.28 14.21 8.11
CA GLY A 21 5.00 14.10 9.54
C GLY A 21 4.24 12.84 9.93
N GLN A 22 3.53 12.23 8.98
CA GLN A 22 2.71 11.04 9.21
C GLN A 22 3.45 9.71 9.08
N LEU A 23 4.65 9.71 8.48
CA LEU A 23 5.54 8.56 8.48
C LEU A 23 6.54 8.63 9.65
N ASP A 24 6.89 7.46 10.17
CA ASP A 24 7.90 7.28 11.20
C ASP A 24 9.25 7.94 10.83
N LYS A 25 9.92 8.51 11.82
CA LYS A 25 11.17 9.24 11.63
C LYS A 25 12.31 8.31 11.20
N ALA A 26 12.42 7.12 11.79
CA ALA A 26 13.47 6.17 11.44
C ALA A 26 13.30 5.66 10.02
N PHE A 27 12.05 5.39 9.61
CA PHE A 27 11.74 5.03 8.22
C PHE A 27 12.15 6.13 7.23
N LYS A 28 11.87 7.41 7.54
CA LYS A 28 12.27 8.53 6.68
C LYS A 28 13.78 8.67 6.57
N GLU A 29 14.51 8.47 7.67
CA GLU A 29 15.97 8.53 7.70
C GLU A 29 16.58 7.36 6.91
N GLU A 30 16.08 6.13 7.09
CA GLU A 30 16.54 4.95 6.36
C GLU A 30 16.38 5.11 4.83
N LYS A 31 15.22 5.63 4.40
CA LYS A 31 14.93 5.85 2.97
C LYS A 31 15.47 7.18 2.43
N ASN A 32 16.09 8.01 3.29
CA ASN A 32 16.59 9.34 2.94
C ASN A 32 15.51 10.26 2.31
N ILE A 33 14.27 10.20 2.79
CA ILE A 33 13.11 10.91 2.24
C ILE A 33 12.64 12.09 3.12
N SER A 34 13.37 12.41 4.18
CA SER A 34 13.01 13.48 5.13
C SER A 34 12.85 14.87 4.51
N HIS A 35 13.44 15.09 3.33
CA HIS A 35 13.39 16.35 2.59
C HIS A 35 12.15 16.47 1.67
N LEU A 36 11.38 15.40 1.48
CA LEU A 36 10.19 15.39 0.62
C LEU A 36 8.98 16.01 1.35
N PRO A 37 8.08 16.72 0.64
CA PRO A 37 6.88 17.33 1.22
C PRO A 37 5.84 16.30 1.68
N GLY A 38 5.95 15.07 1.20
CA GLY A 38 5.09 13.94 1.50
C GLY A 38 5.51 12.74 0.65
N VAL A 39 4.82 11.63 0.84
CA VAL A 39 5.00 10.43 0.02
C VAL A 39 3.66 9.92 -0.48
N VAL A 40 3.73 9.19 -1.59
CA VAL A 40 2.63 8.39 -2.09
C VAL A 40 2.89 6.94 -1.68
N ASP A 41 1.85 6.28 -1.18
CA ASP A 41 1.81 4.83 -1.00
C ASP A 41 0.83 4.24 -2.03
N LEU A 42 1.32 3.26 -2.78
CA LEU A 42 0.53 2.49 -3.74
C LEU A 42 0.43 1.05 -3.20
N ALA A 43 -0.74 0.69 -2.70
CA ALA A 43 -0.97 -0.57 -2.02
C ALA A 43 -1.84 -1.52 -2.86
N VAL A 44 -1.52 -2.81 -2.79
CA VAL A 44 -2.35 -3.90 -3.32
C VAL A 44 -2.94 -4.68 -2.15
N PHE A 45 -4.26 -4.82 -2.10
CA PHE A 45 -4.95 -5.68 -1.14
C PHE A 45 -5.23 -7.04 -1.77
N TYR A 46 -4.48 -8.06 -1.35
CA TYR A 46 -4.58 -9.42 -1.89
C TYR A 46 -5.42 -10.37 -1.02
N GLY A 47 -5.84 -9.91 0.17
CA GLY A 47 -6.61 -10.67 1.15
C GLY A 47 -7.85 -9.90 1.63
N ARG A 48 -8.68 -10.54 2.46
CA ARG A 48 -9.94 -9.98 3.00
C ARG A 48 -9.84 -9.65 4.48
N ASN A 49 -10.88 -9.01 5.01
CA ASN A 49 -11.04 -8.65 6.43
C ASN A 49 -9.97 -7.66 6.91
N ASN A 50 -9.57 -6.74 6.04
CA ASN A 50 -8.62 -5.69 6.34
C ASN A 50 -9.30 -4.50 7.01
N LEU A 51 -8.59 -3.84 7.92
CA LEU A 51 -8.96 -2.55 8.50
C LEU A 51 -7.78 -1.59 8.31
N LEU A 52 -8.01 -0.48 7.61
CA LEU A 52 -7.03 0.58 7.48
C LEU A 52 -7.08 1.47 8.72
N VAL A 53 -6.45 1.01 9.78
CA VAL A 53 -6.35 1.69 11.07
C VAL A 53 -4.97 1.48 11.65
N ASN A 54 -4.39 2.52 12.27
CA ASN A 54 -3.13 2.44 12.99
C ASN A 54 -3.19 3.20 14.32
N GLY A 55 -2.14 3.01 15.14
CA GLY A 55 -2.01 3.66 16.45
C GLY A 55 -1.64 5.13 16.41
N ASP A 56 -1.23 5.66 15.24
CA ASP A 56 -0.71 7.02 15.11
C ASP A 56 -1.84 8.03 14.86
N ILE A 57 -2.72 7.74 13.90
CA ILE A 57 -3.78 8.66 13.46
C ILE A 57 -5.18 8.03 13.44
N GLY A 58 -5.30 6.76 13.84
CA GLY A 58 -6.57 6.03 13.79
C GLY A 58 -6.88 5.55 12.38
N TRP A 59 -8.07 5.89 11.86
CA TRP A 59 -8.50 5.47 10.52
C TRP A 59 -7.66 6.13 9.43
N VAL A 60 -7.24 5.33 8.44
CA VAL A 60 -6.41 5.78 7.31
C VAL A 60 -7.14 5.48 5.99
N PRO A 61 -8.07 6.34 5.54
CA PRO A 61 -8.79 6.10 4.30
C PRO A 61 -7.85 6.11 3.09
N GLY A 62 -7.91 5.06 2.27
CA GLY A 62 -7.20 4.96 0.99
C GLY A 62 -8.16 5.13 -0.18
N ASN A 63 -7.74 5.82 -1.23
CA ASN A 63 -8.52 5.94 -2.46
C ASN A 63 -8.34 4.68 -3.31
N VAL A 64 -9.41 3.91 -3.53
CA VAL A 64 -9.38 2.78 -4.46
C VAL A 64 -9.43 3.34 -5.88
N PHE A 65 -8.32 3.22 -6.63
CA PHE A 65 -8.19 3.81 -7.97
C PHE A 65 -8.14 2.77 -9.10
N ALA A 66 -7.90 1.49 -8.77
CA ALA A 66 -7.98 0.38 -9.71
C ALA A 66 -8.39 -0.91 -8.99
N ALA A 67 -8.79 -1.91 -9.77
CA ALA A 67 -9.08 -3.27 -9.30
C ALA A 67 -8.29 -4.27 -10.16
N ILE A 68 -7.68 -5.28 -9.52
CA ILE A 68 -6.97 -6.36 -10.21
C ILE A 68 -8.01 -7.30 -10.83
N GLU A 69 -8.08 -7.32 -12.16
CA GLU A 69 -9.03 -8.16 -12.90
C GLU A 69 -8.48 -9.55 -13.24
N GLU A 70 -7.15 -9.67 -13.38
CA GLU A 70 -6.48 -10.90 -13.79
C GLU A 70 -5.41 -11.35 -12.78
N ASN A 71 -5.25 -12.67 -12.62
CA ASN A 71 -4.18 -13.30 -11.84
C ASN A 71 -4.08 -12.89 -10.34
N LEU A 72 -5.16 -12.40 -9.72
CA LEU A 72 -5.19 -12.10 -8.28
C LEU A 72 -4.74 -13.28 -7.38
N PRO A 73 -5.11 -14.56 -7.65
CA PRO A 73 -4.62 -15.67 -6.84
C PRO A 73 -3.09 -15.82 -6.84
N ALA A 74 -2.44 -15.62 -7.99
CA ALA A 74 -0.99 -15.71 -8.12
C ALA A 74 -0.30 -14.53 -7.41
N MET A 75 -0.86 -13.32 -7.50
CA MET A 75 -0.40 -12.17 -6.72
C MET A 75 -0.52 -12.44 -5.21
N ALA A 76 -1.64 -13.01 -4.76
CA ALA A 76 -1.82 -13.35 -3.34
C ALA A 76 -0.81 -14.41 -2.86
N GLU A 77 -0.49 -15.41 -3.68
CA GLU A 77 0.56 -16.39 -3.38
C GLU A 77 1.93 -15.72 -3.23
N ALA A 78 2.31 -14.86 -4.17
CA ALA A 78 3.56 -14.09 -4.11
C ALA A 78 3.63 -13.17 -2.88
N CYS A 79 2.54 -12.46 -2.56
CA CYS A 79 2.49 -11.63 -1.35
C CYS A 79 2.61 -12.45 -0.06
N ASN A 80 2.03 -13.65 -0.01
CA ASN A 80 2.19 -14.55 1.14
C ASN A 80 3.64 -15.05 1.27
N ASP A 81 4.31 -15.33 0.16
CA ASP A 81 5.74 -15.66 0.19
C ASP A 81 6.58 -14.47 0.67
N VAL A 82 6.33 -13.25 0.18
CA VAL A 82 7.02 -12.04 0.67
C VAL A 82 6.79 -11.82 2.17
N TRP A 83 5.60 -12.13 2.69
CA TRP A 83 5.32 -12.05 4.12
C TRP A 83 6.16 -13.03 4.94
N PHE A 84 6.33 -14.27 4.44
CA PHE A 84 7.05 -15.32 5.15
C PHE A 84 8.58 -15.23 4.98
N SER A 85 9.02 -14.95 3.75
CA SER A 85 10.42 -14.99 3.30
C SER A 85 11.09 -13.60 3.34
N GLY A 86 10.31 -12.53 3.42
CA GLY A 86 10.76 -11.14 3.43
C GLY A 86 10.89 -10.51 2.03
N ALA A 87 10.93 -9.18 1.97
CA ALA A 87 10.92 -8.41 0.71
C ALA A 87 12.32 -8.02 0.18
N LYS A 88 13.39 -8.68 0.63
CA LYS A 88 14.76 -8.25 0.28
C LYS A 88 15.09 -8.61 -1.18
N GLY A 89 15.29 -7.59 -2.00
CA GLY A 89 15.57 -7.75 -3.43
C GLY A 89 14.32 -7.74 -4.31
N GLU A 90 13.14 -7.71 -3.69
CA GLU A 90 11.86 -7.62 -4.38
C GLU A 90 11.55 -6.18 -4.83
N GLN A 91 10.78 -6.06 -5.91
CA GLN A 91 10.28 -4.79 -6.43
C GLN A 91 8.81 -4.92 -6.83
N LEU A 92 7.97 -4.00 -6.34
CA LEU A 92 6.59 -3.84 -6.81
C LEU A 92 6.56 -2.73 -7.85
N ILE A 93 6.15 -3.07 -9.07
CA ILE A 93 6.20 -2.17 -10.23
C ILE A 93 4.78 -1.96 -10.76
N TYR A 94 4.42 -0.69 -11.01
CA TYR A 94 3.17 -0.30 -11.65
C TYR A 94 3.48 0.27 -13.03
N GLU A 95 2.95 -0.34 -14.07
CA GLU A 95 3.18 0.04 -15.46
C GLU A 95 1.85 0.16 -16.21
N ARG A 96 1.84 0.88 -17.33
CA ARG A 96 0.66 0.94 -18.20
C ARG A 96 0.57 -0.37 -18.96
N TYR A 97 -0.63 -0.95 -18.99
CA TYR A 97 -0.93 -2.09 -19.85
C TYR A 97 -0.99 -1.63 -21.32
N GLU A 98 -0.38 -2.39 -22.23
CA GLU A 98 -0.36 -2.14 -23.69
C GLU A 98 -1.52 -2.81 -24.41
#